data_AF-A0A358N4H6-F1
#
_entry.id   AF-A0A358N4H6-F1
#
_cell.length_a   1.000
_cell.length_b   1.000
_cell.length_c   1.000
_cell.angle_alpha   90.00
_cell.angle_beta   90.00
_cell.angle_gamma   90.00
#
_symmetry.space_group_name_H-M   'P 1'
#
loop_
_entity.id
_entity.type
_entity.pdbx_description
1 polymer ?
#
loop_
_entity_poly.entity_id
_entity_poly.type
_entity_poly.pdbx_seq_one_letter_code
_entity_poly.pdbx_strand_id
1 'polypeptide(L)'
;SSLVDAKKVDEAKAFWERLKTQDVALTREAKLISLYGKLEAQLKQEADRQQEFESYLTQASNEDAAQIDQAALDEAEKLAVSENEKSRVFEIKQQVEEYARQVADEQTAAALEAIAKVRVEIDTFEKTPLEDLDLGSINTLIVTLDNIPRLYPRRVRSVDGQLKITKSRATSLENSIKDERARKAKMEAATRPLFSARTLTAFESGLRTYSRAIAATKAGSEYEQSLKESGLWQKGMQSNELPQAFRRSLISGLTRPEIEALQELQQTVESQTAMNPLLEEYKSVTSSVLSENGDPLSEIEGLKTEISRLPIEQLVSIEVKSTSEDNEIVRFFVYNRDYQRIAKQLEKEAQIGIRHLAGGDGSVRTTTISGPASRVHVEPGRTITWLLDTLEAKKKDFEKNWHEMLKLCYEISQRTDLDSLIKEELIYRVLQTCARGSSKLNEELEDPISVLRSREGIRQSWGAPSAPNDKLNQSLQQDVILPLGSTYQKLNNEAPDLKQATKLEYRWIGFLNRDLQGEILGRVVQEPTQSGPVFIMRAATDNPTKADIITVGKWESGTLTLDENSSELNAGRPLFFLSQTD
;
A
#
# COMPACT_ATOMS: atom_id res chain seq x y z
N SER A 1 -23.96 -84.13 -83.84
CA SER A 1 -22.97 -83.17 -83.31
C SER A 1 -23.49 -82.43 -82.07
N SER A 2 -24.82 -82.27 -81.89
CA SER A 2 -25.40 -81.45 -80.81
C SER A 2 -24.99 -81.79 -79.37
N LEU A 3 -24.63 -83.04 -79.03
CA LEU A 3 -24.25 -83.40 -77.65
C LEU A 3 -22.81 -83.02 -77.27
N VAL A 4 -21.85 -83.22 -78.19
CA VAL A 4 -20.43 -82.85 -78.00
C VAL A 4 -20.28 -81.33 -78.08
N ASP A 5 -21.02 -80.69 -78.98
CA ASP A 5 -21.02 -79.22 -79.15
C ASP A 5 -21.73 -78.52 -77.96
N ALA A 6 -22.71 -79.17 -77.32
CA ALA A 6 -23.38 -78.67 -76.12
C ALA A 6 -22.65 -79.01 -74.80
N LYS A 7 -21.41 -79.52 -74.86
CA LYS A 7 -20.59 -79.91 -73.69
C LYS A 7 -21.29 -80.86 -72.71
N LYS A 8 -22.20 -81.70 -73.21
CA LYS A 8 -22.87 -82.74 -72.41
C LYS A 8 -22.06 -84.02 -72.42
N VAL A 9 -20.90 -83.96 -71.76
CA VAL A 9 -19.82 -84.94 -71.87
C VAL A 9 -20.27 -86.36 -71.48
N ASP A 10 -21.05 -86.52 -70.41
CA ASP A 10 -21.56 -87.82 -69.97
C ASP A 10 -22.64 -88.41 -70.88
N GLU A 11 -23.57 -87.58 -71.35
CA GLU A 11 -24.61 -87.99 -72.30
C GLU A 11 -23.99 -88.39 -73.65
N ALA A 12 -22.95 -87.67 -74.09
CA ALA A 12 -22.21 -87.96 -75.31
C ALA A 12 -21.38 -89.25 -75.20
N LYS A 13 -20.77 -89.53 -74.04
CA LYS A 13 -20.03 -90.78 -73.77
C LYS A 13 -20.96 -91.99 -73.76
N ALA A 14 -22.10 -91.88 -73.06
CA ALA A 14 -23.11 -92.94 -73.02
C ALA A 14 -23.70 -93.21 -74.41
N PHE A 15 -23.91 -92.16 -75.22
CA PHE A 15 -24.38 -92.30 -76.60
C PHE A 15 -23.34 -92.99 -77.49
N TRP A 16 -22.05 -92.64 -77.35
CA TRP A 16 -20.97 -93.27 -78.10
C TRP A 16 -20.82 -94.78 -77.79
N GLU A 17 -20.85 -95.17 -76.51
CA GLU A 17 -20.77 -96.59 -76.12
C GLU A 17 -21.96 -97.42 -76.62
N ARG A 18 -23.16 -96.82 -76.68
CA ARG A 18 -24.34 -97.46 -77.32
C ARG A 18 -24.16 -97.60 -78.83
N LEU A 19 -23.63 -96.57 -79.50
CA LEU A 19 -23.33 -96.61 -80.93
C LEU A 19 -22.31 -97.70 -81.28
N LYS A 20 -21.27 -97.87 -80.45
CA LYS A 20 -20.24 -98.90 -80.61
C LYS A 20 -20.79 -100.33 -80.55
N THR A 21 -21.89 -100.54 -79.84
CA THR A 21 -22.55 -101.85 -79.72
C THR A 21 -23.67 -102.07 -80.73
N GLN A 22 -24.38 -101.01 -81.15
CA GLN A 22 -25.58 -101.13 -81.99
C GLN A 22 -25.32 -100.90 -83.48
N ASP A 23 -24.35 -100.06 -83.86
CA ASP A 23 -24.05 -99.77 -85.26
C ASP A 23 -22.54 -99.52 -85.49
N VAL A 24 -21.81 -100.62 -85.63
CA VAL A 24 -20.34 -100.63 -85.78
C VAL A 24 -19.90 -99.96 -87.10
N ALA A 25 -20.74 -99.92 -88.12
CA ALA A 25 -20.41 -99.28 -89.39
C ALA A 25 -20.37 -97.75 -89.25
N LEU A 26 -21.33 -97.17 -88.52
CA LEU A 26 -21.40 -95.73 -88.27
C LEU A 26 -20.19 -95.22 -87.45
N THR A 27 -19.73 -96.00 -86.47
CA THR A 27 -18.57 -95.62 -85.64
C THR A 27 -17.23 -95.59 -86.38
N ARG A 28 -17.17 -96.15 -87.60
CA ARG A 28 -15.99 -96.07 -88.49
C ARG A 28 -15.99 -94.84 -89.39
N GLU A 29 -17.05 -94.03 -89.39
CA GLU A 29 -17.07 -92.79 -90.14
C GLU A 29 -16.07 -91.77 -89.57
N ALA A 30 -15.25 -91.18 -90.44
CA ALA A 30 -14.20 -90.23 -90.04
C ALA A 30 -14.75 -89.04 -89.22
N LYS A 31 -15.98 -88.58 -89.49
CA LYS A 31 -16.62 -87.50 -88.73
C LYS A 31 -16.97 -87.91 -87.29
N LEU A 32 -17.44 -89.14 -87.09
CA LEU A 32 -17.80 -89.66 -85.78
C LEU A 32 -16.56 -89.98 -84.94
N ILE A 33 -15.51 -90.53 -85.55
CA ILE A 33 -14.19 -90.72 -84.90
C ILE A 33 -13.61 -89.38 -84.45
N SER A 34 -13.70 -88.33 -85.27
CA SER A 34 -13.25 -86.98 -84.89
C SER A 34 -14.04 -86.39 -83.73
N LEU A 35 -15.37 -86.57 -83.71
CA LEU A 35 -16.21 -86.13 -82.59
C LEU A 35 -15.93 -86.91 -81.31
N TYR A 36 -15.60 -88.20 -81.41
CA TYR A 36 -15.16 -89.00 -80.27
C TYR A 36 -13.78 -88.58 -79.75
N GLY A 37 -12.82 -88.29 -80.61
CA GLY A 37 -11.53 -87.74 -80.18
C GLY A 37 -11.67 -86.38 -79.48
N LYS A 38 -12.62 -85.54 -79.92
CA LYS A 38 -13.00 -84.31 -79.19
C LYS A 38 -13.67 -84.61 -77.84
N LEU A 39 -14.53 -85.62 -77.79
CA LEU A 39 -15.18 -86.06 -76.57
C LEU A 39 -14.18 -86.64 -75.55
N GLU A 40 -13.20 -87.44 -75.99
CA GLU A 40 -12.11 -87.96 -75.15
C GLU A 40 -11.24 -86.83 -74.60
N ALA A 41 -10.91 -85.84 -75.43
CA ALA A 41 -10.19 -84.66 -74.97
C ALA A 41 -11.00 -83.85 -73.93
N GLN A 42 -12.31 -83.68 -74.14
CA GLN A 42 -13.21 -83.03 -73.18
C GLN A 42 -13.36 -83.85 -71.88
N LEU A 43 -13.48 -85.18 -71.97
CA LEU A 43 -13.53 -86.08 -70.81
C LEU A 43 -12.25 -86.00 -69.99
N LYS A 44 -11.09 -85.96 -70.66
CA LYS A 44 -9.80 -85.83 -69.99
C LYS A 44 -9.67 -84.46 -69.32
N GLN A 45 -10.03 -83.38 -70.01
CA GLN A 45 -10.01 -82.04 -69.44
C GLN A 45 -10.94 -81.90 -68.23
N GLU A 46 -12.13 -82.52 -68.28
CA GLU A 46 -13.07 -82.51 -67.16
C GLU A 46 -12.55 -83.34 -65.98
N ALA A 47 -11.92 -84.50 -66.24
CA ALA A 47 -11.29 -85.31 -65.20
C ALA A 47 -10.10 -84.60 -64.55
N ASP A 48 -9.24 -83.94 -65.34
CA ASP A 48 -8.10 -83.16 -64.86
C ASP A 48 -8.60 -81.98 -64.00
N ARG A 49 -9.61 -81.22 -64.48
CA ARG A 49 -10.25 -80.13 -63.70
C ARG A 49 -10.84 -80.64 -62.38
N GLN A 50 -11.58 -81.75 -62.41
CA GLN A 50 -12.20 -82.29 -61.21
C GLN A 50 -11.14 -82.74 -60.20
N GLN A 51 -10.03 -83.32 -60.66
CA GLN A 51 -8.91 -83.69 -59.80
C GLN A 51 -8.22 -82.46 -59.19
N GLU A 52 -8.02 -81.39 -59.97
CA GLU A 52 -7.49 -80.12 -59.47
C GLU A 52 -8.46 -79.47 -58.46
N PHE A 53 -9.76 -79.47 -58.75
CA PHE A 53 -10.81 -78.99 -57.84
C PHE A 53 -10.76 -79.72 -56.49
N GLU A 54 -10.75 -81.05 -56.49
CA GLU A 54 -10.68 -81.85 -55.25
C GLU A 54 -9.37 -81.62 -54.49
N SER A 55 -8.26 -81.44 -55.21
CA SER A 55 -6.97 -81.11 -54.59
C SER A 55 -7.02 -79.77 -53.88
N TYR A 56 -7.52 -78.71 -54.54
CA TYR A 56 -7.63 -77.38 -53.94
C TYR A 56 -8.66 -77.34 -52.80
N LEU A 57 -9.78 -78.05 -52.95
CA LEU A 57 -10.78 -78.13 -51.90
C LEU A 57 -10.25 -78.88 -50.66
N THR A 58 -9.44 -79.92 -50.85
CA THR A 58 -8.79 -80.64 -49.74
C THR A 58 -7.72 -79.77 -49.06
N GLN A 59 -6.98 -78.97 -49.82
CA GLN A 59 -6.02 -78.00 -49.28
C GLN A 59 -6.71 -76.86 -48.50
N ALA A 60 -7.87 -76.42 -48.99
CA ALA A 60 -8.67 -75.40 -48.34
C ALA A 60 -9.40 -75.93 -47.09
N SER A 61 -9.81 -77.20 -47.09
CA SER A 61 -10.61 -77.80 -46.03
C SER A 61 -9.77 -78.07 -44.77
N ASN A 62 -10.08 -77.36 -43.69
CA ASN A 62 -9.54 -77.59 -42.36
C ASN A 62 -10.69 -77.61 -41.34
N GLU A 63 -10.59 -78.44 -40.30
CA GLU A 63 -11.57 -78.48 -39.21
C GLU A 63 -11.55 -77.17 -38.39
N ASP A 64 -10.39 -76.50 -38.32
CA ASP A 64 -10.25 -75.18 -37.74
C ASP A 64 -10.44 -74.10 -38.81
N ALA A 65 -11.55 -73.36 -38.71
CA ALA A 65 -11.89 -72.27 -39.62
C ALA A 65 -10.81 -71.16 -39.67
N ALA A 66 -9.97 -71.03 -38.62
CA ALA A 66 -8.86 -70.08 -38.59
C ALA A 66 -7.69 -70.48 -39.52
N GLN A 67 -7.61 -71.75 -39.91
CA GLN A 67 -6.52 -72.35 -40.69
C GLN A 67 -6.92 -72.73 -42.12
N ILE A 68 -8.14 -72.37 -42.55
CA ILE A 68 -8.58 -72.54 -43.94
C ILE A 68 -7.66 -71.73 -44.86
N ASP A 69 -7.08 -72.39 -45.86
CA ASP A 69 -6.26 -71.72 -46.88
C ASP A 69 -7.16 -70.98 -47.87
N GLN A 70 -7.24 -69.66 -47.68
CA GLN A 70 -8.06 -68.78 -48.51
C GLN A 70 -7.64 -68.80 -49.99
N ALA A 71 -6.34 -68.94 -50.27
CA ALA A 71 -5.85 -68.95 -51.65
C ALA A 71 -6.25 -70.25 -52.36
N ALA A 72 -6.18 -71.39 -51.65
CA ALA A 72 -6.67 -72.66 -52.17
C ALA A 72 -8.20 -72.65 -52.34
N LEU A 73 -8.95 -72.01 -51.43
CA LEU A 73 -10.41 -71.86 -51.52
C LEU A 73 -10.83 -71.02 -52.74
N ASP A 74 -10.11 -69.94 -53.02
CA ASP A 74 -10.35 -69.06 -54.17
C ASP A 74 -10.08 -69.79 -55.51
N GLU A 75 -9.06 -70.66 -55.56
CA GLU A 75 -8.79 -71.50 -56.75
C GLU A 75 -9.83 -72.64 -56.89
N ALA A 76 -10.27 -73.26 -55.80
CA ALA A 76 -11.35 -74.24 -55.81
C ALA A 76 -12.67 -73.63 -56.31
N GLU A 77 -12.98 -72.38 -55.94
CA GLU A 77 -14.15 -71.67 -56.45
C GLU A 77 -14.11 -71.48 -57.97
N LYS A 78 -12.96 -71.10 -58.54
CA LYS A 78 -12.81 -70.90 -59.99
C LYS A 78 -13.01 -72.18 -60.78
N LEU A 79 -12.66 -73.33 -60.20
CA LEU A 79 -12.77 -74.65 -60.82
C LEU A 79 -14.14 -75.32 -60.60
N ALA A 80 -14.98 -74.82 -59.71
CA ALA A 80 -16.30 -75.38 -59.41
C ALA A 80 -17.31 -75.13 -60.54
N VAL A 81 -17.87 -76.19 -61.13
CA VAL A 81 -18.80 -76.08 -62.27
C VAL A 81 -20.18 -76.62 -61.92
N SER A 82 -20.25 -77.80 -61.30
CA SER A 82 -21.50 -78.41 -60.88
C SER A 82 -22.09 -77.76 -59.63
N GLU A 83 -23.40 -77.86 -59.43
CA GLU A 83 -24.06 -77.34 -58.22
C GLU A 83 -23.50 -77.97 -56.94
N ASN A 84 -23.12 -79.26 -56.99
CA ASN A 84 -22.52 -79.94 -55.84
C ASN A 84 -21.13 -79.38 -55.49
N GLU A 85 -20.28 -79.10 -56.49
CA GLU A 85 -18.95 -78.50 -56.27
C GLU A 85 -19.08 -77.08 -55.73
N LYS A 86 -20.02 -76.29 -56.28
CA LYS A 86 -20.31 -74.93 -55.77
C LYS A 86 -20.84 -74.97 -54.34
N SER A 87 -21.70 -75.92 -54.00
CA SER A 87 -22.20 -76.10 -52.62
C SER A 87 -21.07 -76.39 -51.64
N ARG A 88 -20.10 -77.24 -52.00
CA ARG A 88 -18.94 -77.55 -51.14
C ARG A 88 -18.03 -76.34 -50.92
N VAL A 89 -17.76 -75.56 -51.97
CA VAL A 89 -17.02 -74.28 -51.83
C VAL A 89 -17.80 -73.29 -50.96
N PHE A 90 -19.12 -73.22 -51.16
CA PHE A 90 -19.99 -72.34 -50.39
C PHE A 90 -20.02 -72.70 -48.89
N GLU A 91 -20.04 -73.99 -48.54
CA GLU A 91 -19.97 -74.45 -47.14
C GLU A 91 -18.67 -73.98 -46.45
N ILE A 92 -17.51 -74.15 -47.10
CA ILE A 92 -16.22 -73.70 -46.55
C ILE A 92 -16.18 -72.17 -46.46
N LYS A 93 -16.70 -71.45 -47.47
CA LYS A 93 -16.82 -69.98 -47.43
C LYS A 93 -17.72 -69.51 -46.29
N GLN A 94 -18.84 -70.18 -46.07
CA GLN A 94 -19.75 -69.87 -44.97
C GLN A 94 -19.04 -70.06 -43.62
N GLN A 95 -18.24 -71.11 -43.45
CA GLN A 95 -17.43 -71.32 -42.24
C GLN A 95 -16.41 -70.18 -42.02
N VAL A 96 -15.70 -69.75 -43.07
CA VAL A 96 -14.78 -68.61 -43.00
C VAL A 96 -15.50 -67.31 -42.64
N GLU A 97 -16.66 -67.04 -43.24
CA GLU A 97 -17.46 -65.86 -42.94
C GLU A 97 -18.01 -65.87 -41.51
N GLU A 98 -18.50 -67.02 -41.03
CA GLU A 98 -18.99 -67.19 -39.66
C GLU A 98 -17.85 -66.98 -38.65
N TYR A 99 -16.67 -67.56 -38.90
CA TYR A 99 -15.49 -67.32 -38.07
C TYR A 99 -15.06 -65.85 -38.08
N ALA A 100 -15.00 -65.22 -39.26
CA ALA A 100 -14.64 -63.81 -39.37
C ALA A 100 -15.63 -62.90 -38.64
N ARG A 101 -16.94 -63.21 -38.68
CA ARG A 101 -17.97 -62.51 -37.89
C ARG A 101 -17.77 -62.74 -36.40
N GLN A 102 -17.53 -63.97 -35.97
CA GLN A 102 -17.29 -64.28 -34.55
C GLN A 102 -16.08 -63.50 -34.01
N VAL A 103 -14.95 -63.50 -34.73
CA VAL A 103 -13.77 -62.72 -34.34
C VAL A 103 -14.06 -61.22 -34.31
N ALA A 104 -14.84 -60.71 -35.28
CA ALA A 104 -15.23 -59.30 -35.30
C ALA A 104 -16.14 -58.94 -34.11
N ASP A 105 -17.08 -59.80 -33.75
CA ASP A 105 -17.99 -59.62 -32.60
C ASP A 105 -17.23 -59.68 -31.27
N GLU A 106 -16.34 -60.66 -31.10
CA GLU A 106 -15.46 -60.77 -29.92
C GLU A 106 -14.57 -59.54 -29.76
N GLN A 107 -13.90 -59.11 -30.84
CA GLN A 107 -13.08 -57.89 -30.82
C GLN A 107 -13.92 -56.63 -30.59
N THR A 108 -15.14 -56.58 -31.11
CA THR A 108 -16.08 -55.47 -30.88
C THR A 108 -16.49 -55.40 -29.41
N ALA A 109 -16.88 -56.53 -28.81
CA ALA A 109 -17.26 -56.60 -27.40
C ALA A 109 -16.09 -56.18 -26.49
N ALA A 110 -14.89 -56.72 -26.73
CA ALA A 110 -13.68 -56.37 -25.98
C ALA A 110 -13.32 -54.89 -26.12
N ALA A 111 -13.44 -54.31 -27.33
CA ALA A 111 -13.18 -52.90 -27.56
C ALA A 111 -14.21 -52.00 -26.84
N LEU A 112 -15.50 -52.37 -26.86
CA LEU A 112 -16.54 -51.64 -26.14
C LEU A 112 -16.36 -51.70 -24.63
N GLU A 113 -15.95 -52.86 -24.09
CA GLU A 113 -15.62 -53.00 -22.67
C GLU A 113 -14.43 -52.11 -22.27
N ALA A 114 -13.37 -52.08 -23.10
CA ALA A 114 -12.23 -51.20 -22.88
C ALA A 114 -12.63 -49.71 -22.88
N ILE A 115 -13.48 -49.29 -23.83
CA ILE A 115 -14.04 -47.93 -23.86
C ILE A 115 -14.87 -47.64 -22.61
N ALA A 116 -15.70 -48.60 -22.17
CA ALA A 116 -16.55 -48.44 -20.99
C ALA A 116 -15.72 -48.23 -19.72
N LYS A 117 -14.63 -48.97 -19.54
CA LYS A 117 -13.68 -48.78 -18.42
C LYS A 117 -13.10 -47.36 -18.42
N VAL A 118 -12.62 -46.89 -19.57
CA VAL A 118 -12.10 -45.52 -19.71
C VAL A 118 -13.18 -44.47 -19.40
N ARG A 119 -14.43 -44.70 -19.80
CA ARG A 119 -15.53 -43.77 -19.49
C ARG A 119 -15.79 -43.63 -18.00
N VAL A 120 -15.77 -44.73 -17.25
CA VAL A 120 -15.95 -44.70 -15.79
C VAL A 120 -14.84 -43.88 -15.12
N GLU A 121 -13.60 -43.97 -15.61
CA GLU A 121 -12.50 -43.15 -15.11
C GLU A 121 -12.68 -41.67 -15.47
N ILE A 122 -13.09 -41.34 -16.70
CA ILE A 122 -13.42 -39.95 -17.09
C ILE A 122 -14.56 -39.39 -16.22
N ASP A 123 -15.63 -40.15 -16.02
CA ASP A 123 -16.78 -39.73 -15.20
C ASP A 123 -16.38 -39.51 -13.73
N THR A 124 -15.35 -40.21 -13.25
CA THR A 124 -14.76 -40.02 -11.93
C THR A 124 -13.97 -38.72 -11.90
N PHE A 125 -13.11 -38.49 -12.89
CA PHE A 125 -12.32 -37.26 -12.99
C PHE A 125 -13.18 -36.01 -13.16
N GLU A 126 -14.28 -36.08 -13.91
CA GLU A 126 -15.22 -34.96 -14.07
C GLU A 126 -15.91 -34.55 -12.74
N LYS A 127 -15.91 -35.41 -11.72
CA LYS A 127 -16.46 -35.11 -10.39
C LYS A 127 -15.40 -34.63 -9.38
N THR A 128 -14.13 -34.81 -9.69
CA THR A 128 -13.02 -34.37 -8.84
C THR A 128 -12.70 -32.90 -9.14
N PRO A 129 -12.38 -32.07 -8.13
CA PRO A 129 -11.85 -30.74 -8.37
C PRO A 129 -10.65 -30.80 -9.33
N LEU A 130 -10.63 -29.95 -10.37
CA LEU A 130 -9.60 -29.96 -11.42
C LEU A 130 -8.16 -29.82 -10.89
N GLU A 131 -8.05 -29.26 -9.68
CA GLU A 131 -6.82 -28.97 -8.96
C GLU A 131 -6.13 -30.24 -8.44
N ASP A 132 -6.93 -31.25 -8.10
CA ASP A 132 -6.48 -32.53 -7.54
C ASP A 132 -6.18 -33.57 -8.64
N LEU A 133 -6.54 -33.25 -9.89
CA LEU A 133 -6.34 -34.14 -11.02
C LEU A 133 -4.91 -34.10 -11.54
N ASP A 134 -4.34 -35.29 -11.72
CA ASP A 134 -3.07 -35.47 -12.42
C ASP A 134 -3.28 -35.48 -13.94
N LEU A 135 -2.48 -34.64 -14.63
CA LEU A 135 -2.47 -34.57 -16.09
C LEU A 135 -1.93 -35.85 -16.71
N GLY A 136 -1.02 -36.55 -16.01
CA GLY A 136 -0.47 -37.84 -16.44
C GLY A 136 -1.54 -38.93 -16.54
N SER A 137 -2.45 -38.99 -15.57
CA SER A 137 -3.58 -39.93 -15.56
C SER A 137 -4.51 -39.75 -16.77
N ILE A 138 -4.87 -38.51 -17.12
CA ILE A 138 -5.72 -38.25 -18.29
C ILE A 138 -4.99 -38.54 -19.61
N ASN A 139 -3.71 -38.22 -19.70
CA ASN A 139 -2.90 -38.58 -20.86
C ASN A 139 -2.83 -40.10 -21.06
N THR A 140 -2.75 -40.87 -19.97
CA THR A 140 -2.77 -42.33 -20.01
C THR A 140 -4.10 -42.85 -20.56
N LEU A 141 -5.23 -42.24 -20.20
CA LEU A 141 -6.54 -42.55 -20.78
C LEU A 141 -6.60 -42.25 -22.29
N ILE A 142 -6.09 -41.09 -22.71
CA ILE A 142 -6.04 -40.71 -24.13
C ILE A 142 -5.20 -41.70 -24.93
N VAL A 143 -4.02 -42.08 -24.42
CA VAL A 143 -3.14 -43.09 -25.05
C VAL A 143 -3.82 -44.46 -25.10
N THR A 144 -4.55 -44.84 -24.04
CA THR A 144 -5.33 -46.09 -24.01
C THR A 144 -6.38 -46.10 -25.11
N LEU A 145 -7.15 -45.01 -25.25
CA LEU A 145 -8.13 -44.85 -26.33
C LEU A 145 -7.48 -44.90 -27.72
N ASP A 146 -6.30 -44.32 -27.90
CA ASP A 146 -5.56 -44.34 -29.17
C ASP A 146 -4.99 -45.72 -29.53
N ASN A 147 -4.81 -46.61 -28.56
CA ASN A 147 -4.33 -47.97 -28.78
C ASN A 147 -5.45 -48.97 -29.09
N ILE A 148 -6.72 -48.70 -28.73
CA ILE A 148 -7.86 -49.60 -28.99
C ILE A 148 -7.97 -50.00 -30.48
N PRO A 149 -7.79 -49.09 -31.46
CA PRO A 149 -7.85 -49.47 -32.87
C PRO A 149 -6.78 -50.47 -33.31
N ARG A 150 -5.62 -50.46 -32.64
CA ARG A 150 -4.50 -51.36 -32.90
C ARG A 150 -4.70 -52.72 -32.22
N LEU A 151 -5.26 -52.72 -31.01
CA LEU A 151 -5.54 -53.94 -30.24
C LEU A 151 -6.72 -54.74 -30.84
N TYR A 152 -7.68 -54.05 -31.46
CA TYR A 152 -8.90 -54.66 -32.00
C TYR A 152 -9.12 -54.25 -33.47
N PRO A 153 -8.29 -54.75 -34.41
CA PRO A 153 -8.31 -54.33 -35.81
C PRO A 153 -9.57 -54.75 -36.59
N ARG A 154 -10.27 -55.82 -36.17
CA ARG A 154 -11.47 -56.37 -36.84
C ARG A 154 -12.78 -55.88 -36.25
N ARG A 155 -12.76 -54.94 -35.29
CA ARG A 155 -13.96 -54.35 -34.70
C ARG A 155 -14.86 -53.69 -35.74
N VAL A 156 -16.15 -53.57 -35.46
CA VAL A 156 -17.09 -52.83 -36.32
C VAL A 156 -16.96 -51.31 -36.18
N ARG A 157 -17.39 -50.57 -37.21
CA ARG A 157 -17.31 -49.09 -37.28
C ARG A 157 -18.05 -48.35 -36.16
N SER A 158 -19.04 -48.96 -35.51
CA SER A 158 -19.77 -48.32 -34.40
C SER A 158 -18.87 -48.04 -33.19
N VAL A 159 -17.82 -48.84 -32.99
CA VAL A 159 -16.80 -48.64 -31.96
C VAL A 159 -16.01 -47.36 -32.20
N ASP A 160 -15.71 -47.03 -33.46
CA ASP A 160 -14.95 -45.81 -33.80
C ASP A 160 -15.71 -44.53 -33.40
N GLY A 161 -17.04 -44.55 -33.53
CA GLY A 161 -17.90 -43.46 -33.05
C GLY A 161 -17.83 -43.29 -31.54
N GLN A 162 -17.94 -44.39 -30.78
CA GLN A 162 -17.84 -44.39 -29.31
C GLN A 162 -16.45 -43.93 -28.84
N LEU A 163 -15.40 -44.35 -29.54
CA LEU A 163 -14.01 -43.99 -29.27
C LEU A 163 -13.77 -42.50 -29.50
N LYS A 164 -14.25 -41.95 -30.62
CA LYS A 164 -14.14 -40.52 -30.94
C LYS A 164 -14.81 -39.65 -29.87
N ILE A 165 -16.03 -40.02 -29.44
CA ILE A 165 -16.77 -39.27 -28.39
C ILE A 165 -15.99 -39.31 -27.07
N THR A 166 -15.53 -40.49 -26.66
CA THR A 166 -14.82 -40.67 -25.39
C THR A 166 -13.48 -39.93 -25.39
N LYS A 167 -12.74 -39.99 -26.51
CA LYS A 167 -11.49 -39.25 -26.69
C LYS A 167 -11.70 -37.75 -26.64
N SER A 168 -12.78 -37.25 -27.27
CA SER A 168 -13.13 -35.83 -27.21
C SER A 168 -13.39 -35.36 -25.78
N ARG A 169 -14.10 -36.16 -24.97
CA ARG A 169 -14.33 -35.85 -23.54
C ARG A 169 -13.02 -35.79 -22.77
N ALA A 170 -12.16 -36.80 -22.91
CA ALA A 170 -10.84 -36.82 -22.25
C ALA A 170 -9.97 -35.62 -22.65
N THR A 171 -9.95 -35.26 -23.93
CA THR A 171 -9.19 -34.10 -24.44
C THR A 171 -9.74 -32.77 -23.90
N SER A 172 -11.08 -32.63 -23.83
CA SER A 172 -11.70 -31.44 -23.22
C SER A 172 -11.33 -31.31 -21.74
N LEU A 173 -11.33 -32.41 -21.00
CA LEU A 173 -10.92 -32.42 -19.59
C LEU A 173 -9.44 -32.08 -19.43
N GLU A 174 -8.56 -32.63 -20.27
CA GLU A 174 -7.13 -32.28 -20.31
C GLU A 174 -6.92 -30.76 -20.51
N ASN A 175 -7.65 -30.17 -21.47
CA ASN A 175 -7.57 -28.74 -21.74
C ASN A 175 -8.08 -27.91 -20.55
N SER A 176 -9.20 -28.28 -19.93
CA SER A 176 -9.71 -27.61 -18.73
C SER A 176 -8.71 -27.62 -17.58
N ILE A 177 -7.99 -28.71 -17.37
CA ILE A 177 -6.93 -28.79 -16.34
C ILE A 177 -5.74 -27.90 -16.70
N LYS A 178 -5.31 -27.91 -17.97
CA LYS A 178 -4.23 -27.02 -18.44
C LYS A 178 -4.59 -25.54 -18.25
N ASP A 179 -5.81 -25.17 -18.62
CA ASP A 179 -6.32 -23.81 -18.48
C ASP A 179 -6.39 -23.39 -17.01
N GLU A 180 -6.86 -24.28 -16.12
CA GLU A 180 -6.94 -24.01 -14.69
C GLU A 180 -5.54 -23.87 -14.06
N ARG A 181 -4.60 -24.75 -14.40
CA ARG A 181 -3.20 -24.65 -13.94
C ARG A 181 -2.52 -23.39 -14.46
N ALA A 182 -2.74 -23.03 -15.72
CA ALA A 182 -2.21 -21.79 -16.31
C ALA A 182 -2.80 -20.55 -15.61
N ARG A 183 -4.10 -20.58 -15.27
CA ARG A 183 -4.77 -19.53 -14.49
C ARG A 183 -4.15 -19.39 -13.12
N LYS A 184 -3.98 -20.48 -12.36
CA LYS A 184 -3.34 -20.47 -11.04
C LYS A 184 -1.89 -19.96 -11.11
N ALA A 185 -1.09 -20.44 -12.04
CA ALA A 185 0.29 -19.97 -12.23
C ALA A 185 0.36 -18.47 -12.55
N LYS A 186 -0.57 -17.97 -13.39
CA LYS A 186 -0.69 -16.54 -13.69
C LYS A 186 -1.08 -15.73 -12.45
N MET A 187 -2.00 -16.25 -11.63
CA MET A 187 -2.39 -15.62 -10.36
C MET A 187 -1.20 -15.57 -9.41
N GLU A 188 -0.54 -16.69 -9.12
CA GLU A 188 0.64 -16.76 -8.25
C GLU A 188 1.78 -15.82 -8.69
N ALA A 189 2.07 -15.80 -10.00
CA ALA A 189 3.08 -14.91 -10.57
C ALA A 189 2.70 -13.42 -10.37
N ALA A 190 1.42 -13.08 -10.49
CA ALA A 190 0.92 -11.72 -10.30
C ALA A 190 0.82 -11.32 -8.80
N THR A 191 0.72 -12.29 -7.90
CA THR A 191 0.70 -12.06 -6.45
C THR A 191 2.09 -11.66 -5.93
N ARG A 192 3.17 -12.19 -6.52
CA ARG A 192 4.54 -11.95 -6.04
C ARG A 192 4.94 -10.46 -6.00
N PRO A 193 4.72 -9.63 -7.05
CA PRO A 193 4.97 -8.20 -7.01
C PRO A 193 4.16 -7.44 -5.96
N LEU A 194 2.91 -7.87 -5.71
CA LEU A 194 2.06 -7.28 -4.68
C LEU A 194 2.65 -7.49 -3.29
N PHE A 195 3.16 -8.70 -3.02
CA PHE A 195 3.68 -9.09 -1.71
C PHE A 195 5.10 -8.60 -1.43
N SER A 196 5.88 -8.31 -2.47
CA SER A 196 7.26 -7.82 -2.35
C SER A 196 7.40 -6.30 -2.43
N ALA A 197 6.29 -5.57 -2.64
CA ALA A 197 6.30 -4.12 -2.74
C ALA A 197 6.86 -3.47 -1.46
N ARG A 198 7.78 -2.52 -1.60
CA ARG A 198 8.38 -1.74 -0.49
C ARG A 198 7.95 -0.27 -0.47
N THR A 199 7.26 0.17 -1.52
CA THR A 199 6.70 1.53 -1.65
C THR A 199 5.26 1.46 -2.15
N LEU A 200 4.45 2.49 -1.88
CA LEU A 200 3.09 2.58 -2.39
C LEU A 200 3.02 2.53 -3.93
N THR A 201 4.00 3.12 -4.62
CA THR A 201 4.07 3.08 -6.10
C THR A 201 4.36 1.66 -6.61
N ALA A 202 5.27 0.93 -5.96
CA ALA A 202 5.52 -0.47 -6.30
C ALA A 202 4.29 -1.34 -6.00
N PHE A 203 3.60 -1.05 -4.90
CA PHE A 203 2.35 -1.71 -4.53
C PHE A 203 1.25 -1.45 -5.56
N GLU A 204 1.04 -0.21 -6.00
CA GLU A 204 0.08 0.15 -7.04
C GLU A 204 0.36 -0.60 -8.36
N SER A 205 1.63 -0.67 -8.77
CA SER A 205 2.04 -1.43 -9.96
C SER A 205 1.78 -2.93 -9.81
N GLY A 206 2.07 -3.50 -8.63
CA GLY A 206 1.78 -4.89 -8.30
C GLY A 206 0.28 -5.17 -8.31
N LEU A 207 -0.51 -4.29 -7.69
CA LEU A 207 -1.96 -4.34 -7.62
C LEU A 207 -2.60 -4.28 -9.00
N ARG A 208 -2.09 -3.42 -9.90
CA ARG A 208 -2.54 -3.33 -11.31
C ARG A 208 -2.28 -4.63 -12.07
N THR A 209 -1.13 -5.26 -11.82
CA THR A 209 -0.78 -6.55 -12.43
C THR A 209 -1.68 -7.66 -11.91
N TYR A 210 -1.89 -7.70 -10.60
CA TYR A 210 -2.76 -8.67 -9.93
C TYR A 210 -4.22 -8.54 -10.36
N SER A 211 -4.80 -7.34 -10.29
CA SER A 211 -6.19 -7.06 -10.71
C SER A 211 -6.46 -7.54 -12.16
N ARG A 212 -5.53 -7.32 -13.09
CA ARG A 212 -5.64 -7.83 -14.48
C ARG A 212 -5.60 -9.36 -14.56
N ALA A 213 -4.84 -10.02 -13.70
CA ALA A 213 -4.75 -11.48 -13.68
C ALA A 213 -6.04 -12.13 -13.16
N ILE A 214 -6.78 -11.46 -12.27
CA ILE A 214 -8.00 -11.97 -11.62
C ILE A 214 -9.28 -11.25 -12.05
N ALA A 215 -9.26 -10.49 -13.15
CA ALA A 215 -10.38 -9.65 -13.60
C ALA A 215 -11.72 -10.41 -13.77
N ALA A 216 -11.67 -11.69 -14.11
CA ALA A 216 -12.86 -12.54 -14.27
C ALA A 216 -13.45 -13.06 -12.94
N THR A 217 -12.85 -12.73 -11.80
CA THR A 217 -13.29 -13.18 -10.47
C THR A 217 -14.06 -12.08 -9.74
N LYS A 218 -14.90 -12.46 -8.77
CA LYS A 218 -15.61 -11.50 -7.89
C LYS A 218 -14.65 -10.56 -7.15
N ALA A 219 -13.47 -11.05 -6.76
CA ALA A 219 -12.47 -10.24 -6.09
C ALA A 219 -11.84 -9.19 -7.03
N GLY A 220 -11.79 -9.47 -8.34
CA GLY A 220 -11.16 -8.59 -9.34
C GLY A 220 -11.70 -7.16 -9.33
N SER A 221 -13.01 -6.98 -9.13
CA SER A 221 -13.65 -5.66 -9.07
C SER A 221 -13.27 -4.86 -7.81
N GLU A 222 -13.05 -5.53 -6.67
CA GLU A 222 -12.58 -4.88 -5.43
C GLU A 222 -11.16 -4.34 -5.59
N TYR A 223 -10.26 -5.15 -6.17
CA TYR A 223 -8.89 -4.71 -6.45
C TYR A 223 -8.85 -3.58 -7.49
N GLU A 224 -9.74 -3.61 -8.49
CA GLU A 224 -9.88 -2.53 -9.46
C GLU A 224 -10.41 -1.23 -8.82
N GLN A 225 -11.39 -1.35 -7.91
CA GLN A 225 -11.89 -0.22 -7.14
C GLN A 225 -10.78 0.41 -6.28
N SER A 226 -10.01 -0.42 -5.58
CA SER A 226 -8.83 0.05 -4.82
C SER A 226 -7.84 0.80 -5.73
N LEU A 227 -7.58 0.31 -6.95
CA LEU A 227 -6.70 1.01 -7.90
C LEU A 227 -7.22 2.40 -8.31
N LYS A 228 -8.54 2.60 -8.42
CA LYS A 228 -9.14 3.91 -8.70
C LYS A 228 -8.93 4.89 -7.55
N GLU A 229 -8.73 4.40 -6.33
CA GLU A 229 -8.45 5.18 -5.13
C GLU A 229 -6.96 5.52 -4.97
N SER A 230 -6.07 5.05 -5.85
CA SER A 230 -4.61 5.22 -5.72
C SER A 230 -4.14 6.66 -5.53
N GLY A 231 -4.77 7.62 -6.21
CA GLY A 231 -4.47 9.05 -6.05
C GLY A 231 -4.82 9.59 -4.66
N LEU A 232 -5.76 8.98 -3.94
CA LEU A 232 -6.17 9.36 -2.59
C LEU A 232 -5.16 8.89 -1.54
N TRP A 233 -4.48 7.77 -1.79
CA TRP A 233 -3.42 7.27 -0.91
C TRP A 233 -2.26 8.26 -0.81
N GLN A 234 -1.90 8.85 -1.96
CA GLN A 234 -0.86 9.88 -2.00
C GLN A 234 -1.30 11.15 -1.28
N LYS A 235 -2.55 11.59 -1.49
CA LYS A 235 -3.13 12.74 -0.78
C LYS A 235 -3.15 12.56 0.74
N GLY A 236 -3.55 11.40 1.24
CA GLY A 236 -3.51 11.14 2.68
C GLY A 236 -2.08 11.16 3.22
N MET A 237 -1.10 10.61 2.47
CA MET A 237 0.32 10.65 2.84
C MET A 237 0.95 12.05 2.80
N GLN A 238 0.41 12.99 2.00
CA GLN A 238 0.86 14.39 2.01
C GLN A 238 0.64 15.07 3.36
N SER A 239 -0.26 14.54 4.21
CA SER A 239 -0.41 14.99 5.60
C SER A 239 0.88 14.87 6.42
N ASN A 240 1.83 14.01 6.02
CA ASN A 240 3.13 13.89 6.66
C ASN A 240 4.05 15.09 6.40
N GLU A 241 3.70 16.00 5.50
CA GLU A 241 4.43 17.25 5.33
C GLU A 241 4.24 18.19 6.52
N LEU A 242 3.07 18.15 7.18
CA LEU A 242 2.76 18.94 8.38
C LEU A 242 3.76 18.70 9.52
N PRO A 243 3.97 17.45 10.00
CA PRO A 243 4.93 17.18 11.07
C PRO A 243 6.37 17.54 10.70
N GLN A 244 6.75 17.35 9.44
CA GLN A 244 8.09 17.69 8.99
C GLN A 244 8.32 19.20 8.93
N ALA A 245 7.36 19.96 8.39
CA ALA A 245 7.41 21.42 8.36
C ALA A 245 7.41 21.98 9.77
N PHE A 246 6.52 21.49 10.64
CA PHE A 246 6.42 21.93 12.02
C PHE A 246 7.70 21.63 12.82
N ARG A 247 8.31 20.45 12.64
CA ARG A 247 9.61 20.12 13.24
C ARG A 247 10.71 21.09 12.80
N ARG A 248 10.73 21.47 11.51
CA ARG A 248 11.71 22.45 11.00
C ARG A 248 11.49 23.82 11.65
N SER A 249 10.25 24.30 11.69
CA SER A 249 9.88 25.57 12.32
C SER A 249 10.18 25.61 13.81
N LEU A 250 10.01 24.51 14.53
CA LEU A 250 10.39 24.43 15.94
C LEU A 250 11.92 24.53 16.16
N ILE A 251 12.73 24.05 15.21
CA ILE A 251 14.20 24.15 15.28
C ILE A 251 14.68 25.55 14.88
N SER A 252 14.11 26.16 13.85
CA SER A 252 14.47 27.51 13.39
C SER A 252 13.91 28.61 14.28
N GLY A 253 12.77 28.34 14.94
CA GLY A 253 12.00 29.22 15.80
C GLY A 253 10.78 29.77 15.07
N LEU A 254 9.60 29.68 15.70
CA LEU A 254 8.29 29.99 15.13
C LEU A 254 8.05 31.49 14.87
N THR A 255 8.72 32.02 13.85
CA THR A 255 8.50 33.40 13.37
C THR A 255 7.16 33.53 12.65
N ARG A 256 6.66 34.75 12.47
CA ARG A 256 5.39 35.01 11.76
C ARG A 256 5.35 34.43 10.33
N PRO A 257 6.39 34.56 9.48
CA PRO A 257 6.39 33.92 8.16
C PRO A 257 6.32 32.40 8.23
N GLU A 258 6.94 31.78 9.23
CA GLU A 258 6.88 30.32 9.41
C GLU A 258 5.49 29.87 9.86
N ILE A 259 4.84 30.65 10.73
CA ILE A 259 3.45 30.47 11.14
C ILE A 259 2.50 30.54 9.93
N GLU A 260 2.65 31.58 9.10
CA GLU A 260 1.84 31.76 7.88
C GLU A 260 2.05 30.58 6.92
N ALA A 261 3.29 30.13 6.73
CA ALA A 261 3.60 28.96 5.91
C ALA A 261 2.99 27.65 6.47
N LEU A 262 2.98 27.46 7.79
CA LEU A 262 2.33 26.31 8.43
C LEU A 262 0.81 26.34 8.25
N GLN A 263 0.19 27.52 8.34
CA GLN A 263 -1.25 27.70 8.09
C GLN A 263 -1.60 27.43 6.62
N GLU A 264 -0.80 27.90 5.67
CA GLU A 264 -0.98 27.62 4.24
C GLU A 264 -0.86 26.11 3.94
N LEU A 265 0.09 25.43 4.59
CA LEU A 265 0.24 23.98 4.47
C LEU A 265 -0.97 23.24 5.06
N GLN A 266 -1.49 23.68 6.22
CA GLN A 266 -2.71 23.13 6.81
C GLN A 266 -3.91 23.27 5.87
N GLN A 267 -4.10 24.45 5.26
CA GLN A 267 -5.17 24.68 4.28
C GLN A 267 -4.99 23.79 3.04
N THR A 268 -3.74 23.58 2.61
CA THR A 268 -3.44 22.68 1.49
C THR A 268 -3.85 21.24 1.82
N VAL A 269 -3.48 20.71 2.99
CA VAL A 269 -3.88 19.36 3.43
C VAL A 269 -5.40 19.27 3.61
N GLU A 270 -6.05 20.28 4.20
CA GLU A 270 -7.50 20.36 4.36
C GLU A 270 -8.27 20.41 3.03
N SER A 271 -7.67 20.98 1.99
CA SER A 271 -8.24 20.95 0.63
C SER A 271 -8.21 19.54 0.01
N GLN A 272 -7.32 18.67 0.48
CA GLN A 272 -7.07 17.33 -0.06
C GLN A 272 -7.69 16.22 0.78
N THR A 273 -7.89 16.44 2.08
CA THR A 273 -8.46 15.48 3.02
C THR A 273 -9.73 16.01 3.68
N ALA A 274 -10.73 15.15 3.91
CA ALA A 274 -11.95 15.53 4.63
C ALA A 274 -11.87 15.12 6.10
N MET A 275 -11.78 13.82 6.40
CA MET A 275 -11.47 13.33 7.75
C MET A 275 -9.99 12.97 7.89
N ASN A 276 -9.26 13.69 8.74
CA ASN A 276 -7.81 13.49 8.92
C ASN A 276 -7.40 13.66 10.40
N PRO A 277 -7.26 12.57 11.16
CA PRO A 277 -6.87 12.62 12.57
C PRO A 277 -5.55 13.36 12.84
N LEU A 278 -4.57 13.24 11.94
CA LEU A 278 -3.31 13.95 12.06
C LEU A 278 -3.52 15.45 11.92
N LEU A 279 -4.30 15.90 10.94
CA LEU A 279 -4.61 17.32 10.75
C LEU A 279 -5.31 17.92 11.97
N GLU A 280 -6.27 17.21 12.57
CA GLU A 280 -6.99 17.68 13.76
C GLU A 280 -6.06 17.86 14.96
N GLU A 281 -5.17 16.89 15.21
CA GLU A 281 -4.13 17.01 16.24
C GLU A 281 -3.23 18.23 15.96
N TYR A 282 -2.83 18.42 14.71
CA TYR A 282 -2.00 19.55 14.30
C TYR A 282 -2.70 20.90 14.46
N LYS A 283 -3.98 21.00 14.11
CA LYS A 283 -4.78 22.22 14.29
C LYS A 283 -4.88 22.60 15.77
N SER A 284 -5.16 21.61 16.63
CA SER A 284 -5.18 21.80 18.08
C SER A 284 -3.84 22.35 18.60
N VAL A 285 -2.74 21.68 18.27
CA VAL A 285 -1.39 22.05 18.72
C VAL A 285 -0.95 23.41 18.17
N THR A 286 -1.18 23.66 16.88
CA THR A 286 -0.81 24.92 16.24
C THR A 286 -1.63 26.07 16.79
N SER A 287 -2.94 25.89 16.99
CA SER A 287 -3.78 26.94 17.59
C SER A 287 -3.34 27.31 19.01
N SER A 288 -2.90 26.34 19.82
CA SER A 288 -2.29 26.62 21.14
C SER A 288 -1.07 27.53 21.00
N VAL A 289 -0.08 27.13 20.19
CA VAL A 289 1.15 27.91 19.95
C VAL A 289 0.88 29.31 19.40
N LEU A 290 -0.09 29.45 18.50
CA LEU A 290 -0.45 30.73 17.90
C LEU A 290 -1.21 31.63 18.85
N SER A 291 -2.01 31.06 19.75
CA SER A 291 -2.67 31.83 20.83
C SER A 291 -1.69 32.26 21.93
N GLU A 292 -0.56 31.57 22.06
CA GLU A 292 0.47 31.81 23.07
C GLU A 292 1.43 32.95 22.70
N ASN A 293 1.70 33.12 21.40
CA ASN A 293 2.59 34.15 20.86
C ASN A 293 1.76 35.24 20.17
N GLY A 294 1.61 36.40 20.82
CA GLY A 294 0.94 37.57 20.23
C GLY A 294 1.76 38.21 19.10
N ASP A 295 2.00 39.52 19.16
CA ASP A 295 2.98 40.19 18.30
C ASP A 295 4.20 40.66 19.11
N PRO A 296 5.16 39.76 19.45
CA PRO A 296 6.40 40.07 20.15
C PRO A 296 7.13 41.30 19.63
N LEU A 297 7.16 41.47 18.30
CA LEU A 297 7.92 42.54 17.67
C LEU A 297 7.22 43.89 17.86
N SER A 298 5.91 43.94 17.68
CA SER A 298 5.12 45.13 17.99
C SER A 298 5.25 45.52 19.46
N GLU A 299 5.21 44.56 20.38
CA GLU A 299 5.36 44.81 21.81
C GLU A 299 6.78 45.29 22.19
N ILE A 300 7.85 44.74 21.58
CA ILE A 300 9.23 45.25 21.77
C ILE A 300 9.36 46.69 21.28
N GLU A 301 8.84 47.02 20.10
CA GLU A 301 8.90 48.39 19.57
C GLU A 301 8.05 49.36 20.40
N GLY A 302 6.92 48.89 20.92
CA GLY A 302 6.11 49.59 21.92
C GLY A 302 6.93 49.91 23.17
N LEU A 303 7.57 48.91 23.77
CA LEU A 303 8.41 49.07 24.95
C LEU A 303 9.59 50.03 24.71
N LYS A 304 10.29 49.91 23.58
CA LYS A 304 11.35 50.85 23.19
C LYS A 304 10.85 52.27 23.11
N THR A 305 9.70 52.47 22.47
CA THR A 305 9.07 53.78 22.33
C THR A 305 8.67 54.35 23.69
N GLU A 306 8.11 53.53 24.57
CA GLU A 306 7.75 53.91 25.94
C GLU A 306 8.98 54.32 26.76
N ILE A 307 10.05 53.52 26.73
CA ILE A 307 11.30 53.78 27.45
C ILE A 307 11.99 55.04 26.93
N SER A 308 12.08 55.21 25.60
CA SER A 308 12.75 56.37 24.97
C SER A 308 12.03 57.70 25.24
N ARG A 309 10.74 57.65 25.60
CA ARG A 309 9.97 58.84 26.00
C ARG A 309 10.22 59.25 27.46
N LEU A 310 10.82 58.37 28.27
CA LEU A 310 11.12 58.71 29.66
C LEU A 310 12.25 59.75 29.68
N PRO A 311 12.11 60.83 30.47
CA PRO A 311 13.19 61.82 30.61
C PRO A 311 14.46 61.21 31.23
N ILE A 312 14.35 60.01 31.80
CA ILE A 312 15.35 59.22 32.52
C ILE A 312 16.65 59.03 31.72
N GLU A 313 16.56 58.81 30.41
CA GLU A 313 17.75 58.58 29.57
C GLU A 313 18.75 59.76 29.62
N GLN A 314 18.22 60.98 29.79
CA GLN A 314 19.01 62.21 29.75
C GLN A 314 19.51 62.64 31.14
N LEU A 315 19.32 61.82 32.17
CA LEU A 315 19.64 62.17 33.55
C LEU A 315 20.95 61.54 34.01
N VAL A 316 21.57 62.24 34.95
CA VAL A 316 22.63 61.74 35.83
C VAL A 316 22.17 61.88 37.27
N SER A 317 22.64 61.00 38.15
CA SER A 317 22.39 61.14 39.58
C SER A 317 23.59 61.79 40.27
N ILE A 318 23.30 62.72 41.18
CA ILE A 318 24.29 63.47 41.95
C ILE A 318 23.98 63.24 43.42
N GLU A 319 24.96 62.78 44.18
CA GLU A 319 24.84 62.52 45.61
C GLU A 319 25.53 63.65 46.38
N VAL A 320 24.79 64.32 47.26
CA VAL A 320 25.28 65.48 48.01
C VAL A 320 24.94 65.33 49.48
N LYS A 321 25.77 65.87 50.38
CA LYS A 321 25.46 65.89 51.81
C LYS A 321 24.36 66.91 52.07
N SER A 322 23.32 66.49 52.78
CA SER A 322 22.20 67.33 53.21
C SER A 322 22.69 68.45 54.13
N THR A 323 22.12 69.64 53.94
CA THR A 323 22.31 70.80 54.83
C THR A 323 21.39 70.78 56.04
N SER A 324 20.33 69.98 56.00
CA SER A 324 19.31 69.87 57.04
C SER A 324 19.44 68.51 57.72
N GLU A 325 20.10 68.51 58.88
CA GLU A 325 20.27 67.44 59.86
C GLU A 325 21.09 66.19 59.41
N ASP A 326 22.00 65.75 60.29
CA ASP A 326 22.80 64.51 60.28
C ASP A 326 23.78 64.20 59.12
N ASN A 327 24.16 65.14 58.26
CA ASN A 327 25.14 64.89 57.17
C ASN A 327 24.70 63.75 56.22
N GLU A 328 23.40 63.44 56.17
CA GLU A 328 22.87 62.37 55.32
C GLU A 328 23.13 62.67 53.84
N ILE A 329 23.46 61.65 53.05
CA ILE A 329 23.64 61.80 51.62
C ILE A 329 22.26 61.78 50.96
N VAL A 330 21.97 62.76 50.11
CA VAL A 330 20.75 62.87 49.32
C VAL A 330 21.12 62.79 47.84
N ARG A 331 20.39 61.95 47.11
CA ARG A 331 20.51 61.79 45.66
C ARG A 331 19.54 62.72 44.95
N PHE A 332 20.05 63.42 43.94
CA PHE A 332 19.30 64.28 43.04
C PHE A 332 19.46 63.77 41.61
N PHE A 333 18.37 63.76 40.84
CA PHE A 333 18.45 63.51 39.40
C PHE A 333 18.48 64.82 38.62
N VAL A 334 19.52 65.02 37.83
CA VAL A 334 19.78 66.25 37.08
C VAL A 334 19.94 65.90 35.60
N TYR A 335 19.41 66.73 34.72
CA TYR A 335 19.67 66.57 33.28
C TYR A 335 21.17 66.65 33.01
N ASN A 336 21.71 65.68 32.28
CA ASN A 336 23.14 65.57 31.98
C ASN A 336 23.70 66.86 31.35
N ARG A 337 22.91 67.51 30.49
CA ARG A 337 23.27 68.82 29.91
C ARG A 337 23.44 69.91 30.97
N ASP A 338 22.56 69.94 31.97
CA ASP A 338 22.63 70.90 33.05
C ASP A 338 23.78 70.56 34.00
N TYR A 339 24.00 69.28 34.32
CA TYR A 339 25.17 68.81 35.05
C TYR A 339 26.48 69.24 34.38
N GLN A 340 26.65 69.02 33.07
CA GLN A 340 27.86 69.40 32.33
C GLN A 340 28.21 70.89 32.44
N ARG A 341 27.21 71.77 32.61
CA ARG A 341 27.41 73.21 32.79
C ARG A 341 27.95 73.55 34.19
N ILE A 342 27.51 72.83 35.20
CA ILE A 342 27.81 73.10 36.61
C ILE A 342 28.88 72.15 37.20
N ALA A 343 29.34 71.14 36.45
CA ALA A 343 30.24 70.09 36.94
C ALA A 343 31.52 70.64 37.57
N LYS A 344 32.17 71.62 36.93
CA LYS A 344 33.39 72.26 37.47
C LYS A 344 33.12 73.08 38.74
N GLN A 345 31.89 73.57 38.91
CA GLN A 345 31.49 74.34 40.08
C GLN A 345 31.16 73.39 41.24
N LEU A 346 30.47 72.28 40.96
CA LEU A 346 30.13 71.20 41.91
C LEU A 346 31.35 70.59 42.63
N GLU A 347 32.55 70.73 42.07
CA GLU A 347 33.79 70.27 42.69
C GLU A 347 34.45 71.32 43.61
N LYS A 348 34.11 72.60 43.48
CA LYS A 348 34.87 73.73 44.04
C LYS A 348 34.08 74.66 44.95
N GLU A 349 32.79 74.85 44.71
CA GLU A 349 31.98 75.86 45.39
C GLU A 349 31.30 75.29 46.64
N ALA A 350 31.19 76.13 47.69
CA ALA A 350 30.58 75.74 48.96
C ALA A 350 29.04 75.72 48.90
N GLN A 351 28.40 76.44 47.98
CA GLN A 351 26.95 76.47 47.78
C GLN A 351 26.60 76.68 46.31
N ILE A 352 25.75 75.81 45.73
CA ILE A 352 25.37 75.86 44.31
C ILE A 352 23.89 75.57 44.16
N GLY A 353 23.19 76.33 43.32
CA GLY A 353 21.84 76.00 42.88
C GLY A 353 21.85 74.90 41.81
N ILE A 354 21.32 73.72 42.13
CA ILE A 354 21.13 72.63 41.16
C ILE A 354 19.69 72.58 40.69
N ARG A 355 19.52 72.45 39.38
CA ARG A 355 18.22 72.23 38.74
C ARG A 355 17.99 70.72 38.62
N HIS A 356 17.13 70.15 39.46
CA HIS A 356 16.90 68.72 39.58
C HIS A 356 15.42 68.37 39.40
N LEU A 357 15.13 67.10 39.11
CA LEU A 357 13.75 66.62 39.05
C LEU A 357 13.09 66.65 40.42
N ALA A 358 11.80 66.99 40.44
CA ALA A 358 10.98 67.04 41.66
C ALA A 358 9.97 65.89 41.73
N GLY A 359 9.79 65.14 40.65
CA GLY A 359 8.88 64.01 40.54
C GLY A 359 9.09 63.23 39.24
N GLY A 360 8.43 62.07 39.12
CA GLY A 360 8.51 61.22 37.93
C GLY A 360 7.79 61.76 36.69
N ASP A 361 7.07 62.87 36.82
CA ASP A 361 6.37 63.59 35.76
C ASP A 361 7.28 64.51 34.92
N GLY A 362 8.56 64.60 35.27
CA GLY A 362 9.53 65.49 34.61
C GLY A 362 9.49 66.93 35.13
N SER A 363 8.73 67.22 36.20
CA SER A 363 8.78 68.53 36.85
C SER A 363 10.16 68.81 37.43
N VAL A 364 10.60 70.06 37.34
CA VAL A 364 11.97 70.45 37.70
C VAL A 364 11.93 71.53 38.77
N ARG A 365 12.76 71.40 39.81
CA ARG A 365 12.95 72.40 40.88
C ARG A 365 14.42 72.79 40.98
N THR A 366 14.66 73.99 41.48
CA THR A 366 16.02 74.46 41.79
C THR A 366 16.22 74.42 43.29
N THR A 367 17.22 73.68 43.75
CA THR A 367 17.57 73.56 45.17
C THR A 367 19.02 73.94 45.36
N THR A 368 19.30 74.74 46.39
CA THR A 368 20.67 75.08 46.76
C THR A 368 21.24 73.96 47.59
N ILE A 369 22.30 73.32 47.10
CA ILE A 369 23.07 72.32 47.84
C ILE A 369 24.31 72.98 48.45
N SER A 370 24.80 72.45 49.57
CA SER A 370 26.05 72.90 50.18
C SER A 370 27.12 71.82 50.14
N GLY A 371 28.35 72.25 49.84
CA GLY A 371 29.52 71.39 49.69
C GLY A 371 29.63 70.73 48.32
N PRO A 372 30.80 70.14 48.02
CA PRO A 372 31.01 69.45 46.76
C PRO A 372 30.14 68.20 46.66
N ALA A 373 29.80 67.81 45.42
CA ALA A 373 29.13 66.53 45.18
C ALA A 373 29.99 65.38 45.72
N SER A 374 29.38 64.50 46.52
CA SER A 374 30.07 63.34 47.08
C SER A 374 30.35 62.30 46.01
N ARG A 375 29.37 62.07 45.11
CA ARG A 375 29.48 61.18 43.95
C ARG A 375 28.57 61.65 42.83
N VAL A 376 28.95 61.33 41.60
CA VAL A 376 28.11 61.50 40.41
C VAL A 376 28.09 60.17 39.67
N HIS A 377 26.89 59.67 39.36
CA HIS A 377 26.72 58.45 38.58
C HIS A 377 26.13 58.78 37.22
N VAL A 378 26.56 58.02 36.21
CA VAL A 378 26.00 58.06 34.85
C VAL A 378 24.64 57.36 34.75
N GLU A 379 24.19 56.73 35.83
CA GLU A 379 22.84 56.21 35.98
C GLU A 379 21.86 57.37 36.24
N PRO A 380 20.61 57.29 35.74
CA PRO A 380 19.98 56.12 35.11
C PRO A 380 20.19 56.02 33.59
N GLY A 381 20.78 57.03 32.94
CA GLY A 381 20.94 57.07 31.48
C GLY A 381 21.64 55.85 30.90
N ARG A 382 22.71 55.37 31.55
CA ARG A 382 23.45 54.17 31.14
C ARG A 382 22.58 52.90 31.10
N THR A 383 21.68 52.70 32.06
CA THR A 383 20.77 51.54 32.04
C THR A 383 19.73 51.66 30.96
N ILE A 384 19.22 52.86 30.67
CA ILE A 384 18.27 53.05 29.57
C ILE A 384 18.91 52.70 28.22
N THR A 385 20.10 53.25 27.93
CA THR A 385 20.83 52.92 26.69
C THR A 385 21.11 51.42 26.60
N TRP A 386 21.59 50.80 27.69
CA TRP A 386 21.82 49.35 27.72
C TRP A 386 20.54 48.53 27.44
N LEU A 387 19.40 48.93 27.99
CA LEU A 387 18.14 48.23 27.79
C LEU A 387 17.67 48.37 26.33
N LEU A 388 17.75 49.56 25.75
CA LEU A 388 17.41 49.80 24.33
C LEU A 388 18.32 49.00 23.38
N ASP A 389 19.64 49.01 23.64
CA ASP A 389 20.62 48.24 22.86
C ASP A 389 20.37 46.73 23.00
N THR A 390 20.01 46.25 24.20
CA THR A 390 19.71 44.84 24.44
C THR A 390 18.42 44.42 23.74
N LEU A 391 17.38 45.26 23.78
CA LEU A 391 16.12 45.01 23.05
C LEU A 391 16.34 44.93 21.54
N GLU A 392 17.25 45.73 20.97
CA GLU A 392 17.62 45.63 19.55
C GLU A 392 18.48 44.40 19.26
N ALA A 393 19.54 44.18 20.03
CA ALA A 393 20.50 43.09 19.80
C ALA A 393 19.86 41.70 19.94
N LYS A 394 18.97 41.52 20.93
CA LYS A 394 18.28 40.26 21.23
C LYS A 394 16.89 40.15 20.58
N LYS A 395 16.51 41.08 19.70
CA LYS A 395 15.17 41.11 19.07
C LYS A 395 14.76 39.77 18.46
N LYS A 396 15.67 39.11 17.74
CA LYS A 396 15.44 37.78 17.14
C LYS A 396 15.32 36.67 18.18
N ASP A 397 16.04 36.77 19.29
CA ASP A 397 16.00 35.77 20.35
C ASP A 397 14.67 35.86 21.11
N PHE A 398 14.18 37.07 21.37
CA PHE A 398 12.86 37.30 21.95
C PHE A 398 11.72 36.87 21.03
N GLU A 399 11.86 37.06 19.71
CA GLU A 399 10.89 36.53 18.74
C GLU A 399 10.81 34.99 18.80
N LYS A 400 11.95 34.32 19.02
CA LYS A 400 12.00 32.86 19.12
C LYS A 400 11.53 32.33 20.47
N ASN A 401 11.84 33.04 21.55
CA ASN A 401 11.51 32.66 22.90
C ASN A 401 11.19 33.89 23.74
N TRP A 402 9.91 34.25 23.72
CA TRP A 402 9.40 35.45 24.39
C TRP A 402 9.68 35.44 25.91
N HIS A 403 9.74 34.26 26.53
CA HIS A 403 10.04 34.11 27.95
C HIS A 403 11.45 34.60 28.32
N GLU A 404 12.38 34.71 27.38
CA GLU A 404 13.71 35.27 27.64
C GLU A 404 13.67 36.74 28.07
N MET A 405 12.61 37.49 27.75
CA MET A 405 12.44 38.85 28.24
C MET A 405 12.34 38.92 29.78
N LEU A 406 11.90 37.85 30.45
CA LEU A 406 11.91 37.79 31.92
C LEU A 406 13.32 37.91 32.51
N LYS A 407 14.36 37.49 31.77
CA LYS A 407 15.76 37.64 32.19
C LYS A 407 16.16 39.10 32.32
N LEU A 408 15.57 40.00 31.52
CA LEU A 408 15.82 41.44 31.60
C LEU A 408 15.41 42.00 32.97
N CYS A 409 14.34 41.48 33.58
CA CYS A 409 13.92 41.92 34.92
C CYS A 409 14.98 41.59 35.98
N TYR A 410 15.58 40.40 35.89
CA TYR A 410 16.69 40.02 36.73
C TYR A 410 17.92 40.90 36.46
N GLU A 411 18.32 41.09 35.21
CA GLU A 411 19.47 41.92 34.83
C GLU A 411 19.31 43.38 35.31
N ILE A 412 18.10 43.96 35.20
CA ILE A 412 17.77 45.30 35.74
C ILE A 412 17.93 45.33 37.27
N SER A 413 17.45 44.29 37.97
CA SER A 413 17.55 44.23 39.45
C SER A 413 18.99 44.27 39.95
N GLN A 414 19.94 43.75 39.15
CA GLN A 414 21.37 43.66 39.49
C GLN A 414 22.18 44.90 39.10
N ARG A 415 21.60 45.90 38.42
CA ARG A 415 22.33 47.13 38.01
C ARG A 415 22.80 47.91 39.24
N THR A 416 24.10 48.01 39.46
CA THR A 416 24.68 48.81 40.55
C THR A 416 24.46 50.30 40.30
N ASP A 417 24.39 51.11 41.35
CA ASP A 417 24.18 52.58 41.30
C ASP A 417 22.84 53.06 40.71
N LEU A 418 22.07 52.18 40.07
CA LEU A 418 20.73 52.48 39.60
C LEU A 418 19.75 52.53 40.77
N ASP A 419 18.97 53.61 40.84
CA ASP A 419 18.00 53.84 41.89
C ASP A 419 16.93 52.74 41.97
N SER A 420 16.58 52.36 43.20
CA SER A 420 15.62 51.31 43.49
C SER A 420 14.25 51.55 42.83
N LEU A 421 13.73 52.79 42.82
CA LEU A 421 12.41 53.07 42.25
C LEU A 421 12.44 53.11 40.73
N ILE A 422 13.58 53.50 40.14
CA ILE A 422 13.79 53.39 38.69
C ILE A 422 13.87 51.91 38.27
N LYS A 423 14.51 51.04 39.08
CA LYS A 423 14.47 49.59 38.84
C LYS A 423 13.04 49.08 38.85
N GLU A 424 12.24 49.44 39.88
CA GLU A 424 10.82 49.06 39.97
C GLU A 424 10.04 49.46 38.71
N GLU A 425 10.25 50.68 38.19
CA GLU A 425 9.58 51.20 36.99
C GLU A 425 9.97 50.46 35.71
N LEU A 426 11.27 50.20 35.52
CA LEU A 426 11.73 49.46 34.34
C LEU A 426 11.27 47.99 34.37
N ILE A 427 11.34 47.33 35.53
CA ILE A 427 10.83 45.95 35.70
C ILE A 427 9.34 45.89 35.39
N TYR A 428 8.54 46.83 35.92
CA TYR A 428 7.11 46.89 35.66
C TYR A 428 6.79 46.97 34.16
N ARG A 429 7.47 47.85 33.43
CA ARG A 429 7.26 48.00 31.97
C ARG A 429 7.64 46.76 31.18
N VAL A 430 8.75 46.12 31.54
CA VAL A 430 9.16 44.85 30.92
C VAL A 430 8.09 43.79 31.18
N LEU A 431 7.62 43.62 32.42
CA LEU A 431 6.59 42.61 32.75
C LEU A 431 5.25 42.87 32.07
N GLN A 432 4.80 44.13 32.01
CA GLN A 432 3.59 44.48 31.25
C GLN A 432 3.72 44.16 29.75
N THR A 433 4.91 44.36 29.19
CA THR A 433 5.18 44.02 27.79
C THR A 433 5.17 42.51 27.58
N CYS A 434 5.79 41.74 28.50
CA CYS A 434 5.73 40.29 28.47
C CYS A 434 4.27 39.78 28.52
N ALA A 435 3.46 40.32 29.44
CA ALA A 435 2.04 39.96 29.60
C ALA A 435 1.19 40.34 28.36
N ARG A 436 1.42 41.49 27.73
CA ARG A 436 0.72 41.85 26.48
C ARG A 436 1.11 40.96 25.30
N GLY A 437 2.39 40.56 25.24
CA GLY A 437 2.92 39.76 24.14
C GLY A 437 2.61 38.26 24.22
N SER A 438 2.16 37.75 25.37
CA SER A 438 1.80 36.34 25.53
C SER A 438 0.68 36.13 26.55
N SER A 439 -0.36 35.40 26.13
CA SER A 439 -1.51 35.03 26.98
C SER A 439 -1.10 34.22 28.20
N LYS A 440 -0.21 33.23 28.04
CA LYS A 440 0.35 32.46 29.16
C LYS A 440 1.15 33.33 30.13
N LEU A 441 1.99 34.24 29.63
CA LEU A 441 2.67 35.18 30.50
C LEU A 441 1.70 36.16 31.17
N ASN A 442 0.60 36.53 30.53
CA ASN A 442 -0.41 37.36 31.15
C ASN A 442 -1.02 36.70 32.40
N GLU A 443 -1.31 35.39 32.31
CA GLU A 443 -1.81 34.59 33.43
C GLU A 443 -0.73 34.42 34.51
N GLU A 444 0.48 34.00 34.14
CA GLU A 444 1.55 33.71 35.10
C GLU A 444 2.16 34.97 35.76
N LEU A 445 2.05 36.14 35.11
CA LEU A 445 2.58 37.41 35.62
C LEU A 445 1.53 38.27 36.32
N GLU A 446 0.28 37.82 36.45
CA GLU A 446 -0.80 38.59 37.07
C GLU A 446 -0.43 39.05 38.49
N ASP A 447 0.04 38.12 39.33
CA ASP A 447 0.45 38.39 40.71
C ASP A 447 1.66 39.34 40.79
N PRO A 448 2.82 39.07 40.12
CA PRO A 448 3.94 40.00 40.09
C PRO A 448 3.58 41.42 39.61
N ILE A 449 2.74 41.55 38.59
CA ILE A 449 2.30 42.84 38.05
C ILE A 449 1.37 43.54 39.04
N SER A 450 0.49 42.81 39.72
CA SER A 450 -0.41 43.34 40.75
C SER A 450 0.37 43.93 41.93
N VAL A 451 1.42 43.22 42.40
CA VAL A 451 2.32 43.71 43.46
C VAL A 451 2.96 45.04 43.04
N LEU A 452 3.53 45.12 41.83
CA LEU A 452 4.10 46.37 41.33
C LEU A 452 3.04 47.47 41.18
N ARG A 453 1.85 47.15 40.67
CA ARG A 453 0.74 48.12 40.51
C ARG A 453 0.32 48.73 41.85
N SER A 454 0.24 47.93 42.91
CA SER A 454 -0.10 48.42 44.27
C SER A 454 0.89 49.49 44.80
N ARG A 455 2.12 49.51 44.27
CA ARG A 455 3.19 50.44 44.64
C ARG A 455 3.34 51.62 43.68
N GLU A 456 2.39 51.83 42.77
CA GLU A 456 2.46 52.89 41.75
C GLU A 456 2.70 54.28 42.36
N GLY A 457 2.00 54.65 43.44
CA GLY A 457 2.18 55.94 44.09
C GLY A 457 3.59 56.17 44.65
N ILE A 458 4.26 55.09 45.11
CA ILE A 458 5.65 55.15 45.58
C ILE A 458 6.58 55.24 44.36
N ARG A 459 6.37 54.38 43.37
CA ARG A 459 7.20 54.30 42.17
C ARG A 459 7.23 55.60 41.37
N GLN A 460 6.11 56.31 41.26
CA GLN A 460 6.03 57.61 40.58
C GLN A 460 6.83 58.74 41.26
N SER A 461 7.30 58.53 42.49
CA SER A 461 8.12 59.50 43.22
C SER A 461 9.63 59.36 43.00
N TRP A 462 10.07 58.50 42.07
CA TRP A 462 11.49 58.25 41.78
C TRP A 462 12.32 59.50 41.48
N GLY A 463 11.72 60.55 40.91
CA GLY A 463 12.42 61.79 40.60
C GLY A 463 12.66 62.70 41.81
N ALA A 464 12.00 62.46 42.94
CA ALA A 464 12.13 63.29 44.13
C ALA A 464 13.47 63.04 44.86
N PRO A 465 14.07 64.07 45.49
CA PRO A 465 15.28 63.90 46.29
C PRO A 465 15.07 62.90 47.42
N SER A 466 15.95 61.92 47.54
CA SER A 466 15.85 60.84 48.53
C SER A 466 17.22 60.30 48.92
N ALA A 467 17.30 59.50 49.98
CA ALA A 467 18.54 58.82 50.34
C ALA A 467 18.95 57.83 49.24
N PRO A 468 20.24 57.74 48.86
CA PRO A 468 20.73 56.77 47.90
C PRO A 468 20.31 55.35 48.26
N ASN A 469 19.49 54.73 47.41
CA ASN A 469 19.16 53.32 47.51
C ASN A 469 19.27 52.67 46.14
N ASP A 470 20.26 51.81 45.97
CA ASP A 470 20.49 51.03 44.75
C ASP A 470 19.92 49.60 44.86
N LYS A 471 19.36 49.21 46.02
CA LYS A 471 18.81 47.88 46.23
C LYS A 471 17.31 47.87 45.97
N LEU A 472 16.87 46.96 45.10
CA LEU A 472 15.45 46.68 44.92
C LEU A 472 14.85 46.26 46.27
N ASN A 473 13.64 46.75 46.56
CA ASN A 473 12.93 46.45 47.80
C ASN A 473 12.87 44.93 48.05
N GLN A 474 13.11 44.50 49.29
CA GLN A 474 13.16 43.07 49.64
C GLN A 474 11.86 42.33 49.30
N SER A 475 10.70 42.95 49.51
CA SER A 475 9.42 42.33 49.14
C SER A 475 9.32 42.13 47.63
N LEU A 476 9.83 43.06 46.83
CA LEU A 476 9.86 42.90 45.37
C LEU A 476 10.87 41.85 44.90
N GLN A 477 11.97 41.67 45.61
CA GLN A 477 12.86 40.54 45.32
C GLN A 477 12.15 39.20 45.58
N GLN A 478 11.34 39.12 46.64
CA GLN A 478 10.62 37.91 47.04
C GLN A 478 9.38 37.64 46.20
N ASP A 479 8.57 38.65 45.94
CA ASP A 479 7.23 38.51 45.37
C ASP A 479 7.21 38.76 43.85
N VAL A 480 8.25 39.39 43.30
CA VAL A 480 8.36 39.65 41.86
C VAL A 480 9.52 38.85 41.29
N ILE A 481 10.77 39.16 41.66
CA ILE A 481 11.95 38.63 40.94
C ILE A 481 12.14 37.13 41.10
N LEU A 482 12.02 36.59 42.31
CA LEU A 482 12.18 35.15 42.56
C LEU A 482 11.16 34.29 41.78
N PRO A 483 9.85 34.62 41.79
CA PRO A 483 8.83 33.92 40.99
C PRO A 483 9.10 33.87 39.49
N LEU A 484 9.69 34.93 38.90
CA LEU A 484 10.00 34.94 37.47
C LEU A 484 10.94 33.79 37.06
N GLY A 485 11.83 33.37 37.95
CA GLY A 485 12.73 32.23 37.70
C GLY A 485 11.95 30.92 37.53
N SER A 486 10.97 30.67 38.40
CA SER A 486 10.08 29.51 38.28
C SER A 486 9.15 29.61 37.08
N THR A 487 8.59 30.78 36.78
CA THR A 487 7.76 31.00 35.59
C THR A 487 8.54 30.74 34.31
N TYR A 488 9.77 31.26 34.20
CA TYR A 488 10.65 30.99 33.07
C TYR A 488 10.94 29.49 32.90
N GLN A 489 11.25 28.77 33.99
CA GLN A 489 11.50 27.33 33.93
C GLN A 489 10.26 26.52 33.55
N LYS A 490 9.10 26.84 34.13
CA LYS A 490 7.83 26.18 33.84
C LYS A 490 7.49 26.30 32.36
N LEU A 491 7.46 27.53 31.85
CA LEU A 491 7.06 27.81 30.47
C LEU A 491 8.07 27.29 29.43
N ASN A 492 9.37 27.24 29.78
CA ASN A 492 10.38 26.65 28.90
C ASN A 492 10.32 25.11 28.86
N ASN A 493 9.63 24.47 29.82
CA ASN A 493 9.49 23.01 29.92
C ASN A 493 8.14 22.48 29.39
N GLU A 494 7.12 23.33 29.20
CA GLU A 494 5.77 22.96 28.73
C GLU A 494 5.65 22.65 27.22
N ALA A 495 6.72 22.22 26.56
CA ALA A 495 6.70 21.78 25.15
C ALA A 495 6.63 20.24 24.88
N PRO A 496 6.12 19.35 25.77
CA PRO A 496 6.09 17.90 25.46
C PRO A 496 5.08 17.56 24.37
N ASP A 497 3.90 18.17 24.36
CA ASP A 497 2.83 17.90 23.39
C ASP A 497 3.24 18.32 21.96
N LEU A 498 3.99 19.43 21.86
CA LEU A 498 4.59 19.92 20.62
C LEU A 498 5.60 18.92 20.04
N LYS A 499 6.48 18.39 20.89
CA LYS A 499 7.46 17.39 20.47
C LYS A 499 6.77 16.09 20.06
N GLN A 500 5.70 15.70 20.74
CA GLN A 500 4.95 14.51 20.40
C GLN A 500 4.25 14.64 19.04
N ALA A 501 3.61 15.78 18.76
CA ALA A 501 2.98 16.04 17.47
C ALA A 501 3.99 15.91 16.33
N THR A 502 5.21 16.47 16.46
CA THR A 502 6.26 16.41 15.41
C THR A 502 6.74 15.00 15.06
N LYS A 503 6.40 14.00 15.89
CA LYS A 503 6.80 12.61 15.68
C LYS A 503 5.74 11.80 14.95
N LEU A 504 4.51 12.30 14.84
CA LEU A 504 3.42 11.57 14.23
C LEU A 504 3.54 11.57 12.70
N GLU A 505 3.57 10.40 12.08
CA GLU A 505 3.55 10.25 10.62
C GLU A 505 2.75 9.00 10.20
N TYR A 506 2.00 9.10 9.10
CA TYR A 506 1.41 7.93 8.46
C TYR A 506 2.48 7.12 7.75
N ARG A 507 2.57 5.83 8.07
CA ARG A 507 3.44 4.87 7.38
C ARG A 507 2.61 3.79 6.74
N TRP A 508 2.92 3.46 5.50
CA TRP A 508 2.33 2.30 4.84
C TRP A 508 2.89 1.02 5.44
N ILE A 509 2.03 0.19 6.02
CA ILE A 509 2.43 -1.03 6.74
C ILE A 509 1.98 -2.31 6.05
N GLY A 510 1.05 -2.24 5.11
CA GLY A 510 0.43 -3.44 4.55
C GLY A 510 -0.75 -3.17 3.65
N PHE A 511 -1.59 -4.17 3.43
CA PHE A 511 -2.80 -4.02 2.63
C PHE A 511 -3.83 -5.08 2.98
N LEU A 512 -5.09 -4.84 2.60
CA LEU A 512 -6.19 -5.77 2.74
C LEU A 512 -6.14 -6.80 1.60
N ASN A 513 -6.20 -8.09 1.94
CA ASN A 513 -6.22 -9.19 1.00
C ASN A 513 -7.43 -10.08 1.26
N ARG A 514 -8.06 -10.59 0.21
CA ARG A 514 -9.10 -11.61 0.34
C ARG A 514 -8.48 -13.00 0.29
N ASP A 515 -8.79 -13.85 1.26
CA ASP A 515 -8.33 -15.24 1.27
C ASP A 515 -9.17 -16.14 0.36
N LEU A 516 -8.91 -17.46 0.40
CA LEU A 516 -9.62 -18.44 -0.44
C LEU A 516 -11.06 -18.70 0.03
N GLN A 517 -11.35 -18.43 1.30
CA GLN A 517 -12.66 -18.54 1.94
C GLN A 517 -13.53 -17.30 1.67
N GLY A 518 -12.91 -16.22 1.20
CA GLY A 518 -13.57 -14.96 0.93
C GLY A 518 -13.56 -14.01 2.12
N GLU A 519 -12.78 -14.25 3.16
CA GLU A 519 -12.61 -13.33 4.29
C GLU A 519 -11.53 -12.28 3.96
N ILE A 520 -11.70 -11.06 4.50
CA ILE A 520 -10.69 -10.01 4.35
C ILE A 520 -9.71 -10.09 5.51
N LEU A 521 -8.45 -10.34 5.16
CA LEU A 521 -7.33 -10.39 6.08
C LEU A 521 -6.40 -9.22 5.82
N GLY A 522 -5.84 -8.67 6.90
CA GLY A 522 -4.80 -7.66 6.80
C GLY A 522 -3.43 -8.31 6.64
N ARG A 523 -2.71 -7.94 5.58
CA ARG A 523 -1.34 -8.42 5.36
C ARG A 523 -0.35 -7.31 5.65
N VAL A 524 0.52 -7.56 6.63
CA VAL A 524 1.59 -6.63 7.01
C VAL A 524 2.85 -6.91 6.21
N VAL A 525 3.41 -5.86 5.64
CA VAL A 525 4.64 -5.82 4.84
C VAL A 525 5.77 -5.15 5.64
N GLN A 526 5.42 -4.20 6.50
CA GLN A 526 6.32 -3.50 7.42
C GLN A 526 5.68 -3.47 8.80
N GLU A 527 6.28 -4.16 9.76
CA GLU A 527 5.74 -4.26 11.13
C GLU A 527 6.00 -2.95 11.90
N PRO A 528 4.96 -2.31 12.46
CA PRO A 528 5.13 -1.24 13.42
C PRO A 528 5.87 -1.71 14.68
N THR A 529 6.73 -0.86 15.23
CA THR A 529 7.45 -1.10 16.48
C THR A 529 6.61 -0.84 17.74
N GLN A 530 5.49 -0.15 17.59
CA GLN A 530 4.64 0.30 18.70
C GLN A 530 3.17 -0.01 18.41
N SER A 531 2.36 -0.10 19.47
CA SER A 531 0.91 -0.27 19.33
C SER A 531 0.23 1.01 18.86
N GLY A 532 -0.86 0.89 18.10
CA GLY A 532 -1.60 2.06 17.64
C GLY A 532 -2.71 1.75 16.62
N PRO A 533 -3.47 2.78 16.21
CA PRO A 533 -4.54 2.63 15.24
C PRO A 533 -4.01 2.38 13.82
N VAL A 534 -4.77 1.60 13.06
CA VAL A 534 -4.52 1.28 11.66
C VAL A 534 -5.62 1.89 10.80
N PHE A 535 -5.21 2.53 9.71
CA PHE A 535 -6.06 3.34 8.86
C PHE A 535 -6.07 2.84 7.41
N ILE A 536 -7.13 3.21 6.69
CA ILE A 536 -7.15 3.21 5.22
C ILE A 536 -7.37 4.63 4.72
N MET A 537 -7.10 4.85 3.44
CA MET A 537 -7.41 6.09 2.73
C MET A 537 -8.42 5.78 1.63
N ARG A 538 -9.60 6.40 1.70
CA ARG A 538 -10.70 6.21 0.73
C ARG A 538 -11.25 7.54 0.22
N ALA A 539 -12.14 7.49 -0.76
CA ALA A 539 -12.86 8.68 -1.22
C ALA A 539 -13.82 9.18 -0.13
N ALA A 540 -13.85 10.50 0.10
CA ALA A 540 -14.80 11.07 1.04
C ALA A 540 -16.24 10.94 0.53
N THR A 541 -17.17 10.74 1.47
CA THR A 541 -18.59 10.45 1.15
C THR A 541 -19.28 11.63 0.45
N ASP A 542 -18.92 12.85 0.84
CA ASP A 542 -19.43 14.12 0.34
C ASP A 542 -18.63 14.67 -0.85
N ASN A 543 -17.34 14.36 -0.94
CA ASN A 543 -16.47 14.79 -2.02
C ASN A 543 -15.47 13.70 -2.46
N PRO A 544 -15.74 12.97 -3.56
CA PRO A 544 -14.88 11.89 -4.03
C PRO A 544 -13.45 12.30 -4.43
N THR A 545 -13.19 13.60 -4.57
CA THR A 545 -11.85 14.12 -4.87
C THR A 545 -10.98 14.27 -3.63
N LYS A 546 -11.55 14.22 -2.43
CA LYS A 546 -10.84 14.26 -1.14
C LYS A 546 -10.62 12.86 -0.58
N ALA A 547 -9.56 12.71 0.20
CA ALA A 547 -9.27 11.48 0.94
C ALA A 547 -9.85 11.54 2.36
N ASP A 548 -10.58 10.50 2.75
CA ASP A 548 -10.92 10.21 4.15
C ASP A 548 -9.91 9.22 4.71
N ILE A 549 -9.36 9.54 5.89
CA ILE A 549 -8.47 8.68 6.66
C ILE A 549 -9.26 8.06 7.80
N ILE A 550 -9.56 6.77 7.69
CA ILE A 550 -10.50 6.08 8.58
C ILE A 550 -9.81 4.93 9.29
N THR A 551 -10.02 4.83 10.60
CA THR A 551 -9.56 3.71 11.41
C THR A 551 -10.32 2.44 11.04
N VAL A 552 -9.59 1.39 10.69
CA VAL A 552 -10.15 0.06 10.33
C VAL A 552 -9.68 -1.05 11.26
N GLY A 553 -8.87 -0.70 12.26
CA GLY A 553 -8.30 -1.67 13.16
C GLY A 553 -7.19 -1.06 14.02
N LYS A 554 -6.41 -1.95 14.62
CA LYS A 554 -5.29 -1.61 15.50
C LYS A 554 -4.17 -2.62 15.37
N TRP A 555 -2.95 -2.15 15.60
CA TRP A 555 -1.77 -2.98 15.79
C TRP A 555 -1.46 -3.05 17.27
N GLU A 556 -1.45 -4.25 17.85
CA GLU A 556 -1.11 -4.48 19.26
C GLU A 556 -0.29 -5.75 19.39
N SER A 557 0.80 -5.69 20.17
CA SER A 557 1.63 -6.87 20.51
C SER A 557 2.09 -7.69 19.28
N GLY A 558 2.48 -7.01 18.20
CA GLY A 558 2.94 -7.65 16.97
C GLY A 558 1.82 -8.26 16.10
N THR A 559 0.55 -7.99 16.42
CA THR A 559 -0.61 -8.54 15.72
C THR A 559 -1.51 -7.42 15.18
N LEU A 560 -1.99 -7.57 13.95
CA LEU A 560 -2.99 -6.72 13.34
C LEU A 560 -4.39 -7.25 13.67
N THR A 561 -5.23 -6.43 14.29
CA THR A 561 -6.65 -6.72 14.51
C THR A 561 -7.48 -5.75 13.69
N LEU A 562 -8.27 -6.26 12.74
CA LEU A 562 -9.21 -5.47 11.95
C LEU A 562 -10.58 -5.42 12.62
N ASP A 563 -11.32 -4.34 12.40
CA ASP A 563 -12.72 -4.23 12.79
C ASP A 563 -13.59 -4.93 11.74
N GLU A 564 -13.95 -6.19 11.99
CA GLU A 564 -14.71 -7.06 11.07
C GLU A 564 -16.07 -6.47 10.65
N ASN A 565 -16.64 -5.56 11.45
CA ASN A 565 -17.92 -4.91 11.13
C ASN A 565 -17.78 -3.68 10.23
N SER A 566 -16.55 -3.29 9.89
CA SER A 566 -16.31 -2.13 9.04
C SER A 566 -16.67 -2.43 7.59
N SER A 567 -17.66 -1.72 7.05
CA SER A 567 -17.99 -1.72 5.60
C SER A 567 -16.85 -1.22 4.73
N GLU A 568 -15.76 -0.74 5.34
CA GLU A 568 -14.61 -0.16 4.67
C GLU A 568 -13.51 -1.14 4.30
N LEU A 569 -13.65 -2.40 4.73
CA LEU A 569 -12.73 -3.46 4.38
C LEU A 569 -12.97 -3.87 2.92
N ASN A 570 -12.10 -3.39 2.01
CA ASN A 570 -12.08 -3.77 0.61
C ASN A 570 -10.70 -4.31 0.23
N ALA A 571 -10.67 -5.44 -0.48
CA ALA A 571 -9.40 -6.05 -0.89
C ALA A 571 -8.62 -5.12 -1.84
N GLY A 572 -7.31 -5.06 -1.64
CA GLY A 572 -6.39 -4.19 -2.39
C GLY A 572 -6.14 -2.83 -1.76
N ARG A 573 -6.91 -2.41 -0.74
CA ARG A 573 -6.65 -1.13 -0.06
C ARG A 573 -5.37 -1.22 0.77
N PRO A 574 -4.47 -0.22 0.70
CA PRO A 574 -3.31 -0.14 1.57
C PRO A 574 -3.74 0.16 3.02
N LEU A 575 -2.99 -0.42 3.95
CA LEU A 575 -3.08 -0.17 5.38
C LEU A 575 -1.98 0.79 5.81
N PHE A 576 -2.37 1.81 6.56
CA PHE A 576 -1.49 2.83 7.10
C PHE A 576 -1.49 2.77 8.62
N PHE A 577 -0.37 3.14 9.22
CA PHE A 577 -0.21 3.20 10.67
C PHE A 577 0.27 4.59 11.06
N LEU A 578 -0.30 5.16 12.11
CA LEU A 578 0.19 6.43 12.66
C LEU A 578 1.36 6.14 13.61
N SER A 579 2.57 6.26 13.05
CA SER A 579 3.85 6.02 13.73
C SER A 579 4.28 7.25 14.51
N GLN A 580 4.87 7.05 15.68
CA GLN A 580 5.67 8.04 16.39
C GLN A 580 7.13 7.76 16.03
N THR A 581 7.78 8.65 15.28
CA THR A 581 9.22 8.55 15.01
C THR A 581 10.00 8.85 16.28
N ASP A 582 11.00 8.03 16.60
CA ASP A 582 11.92 8.27 17.71
C ASP A 582 12.65 9.62 17.61
#